data_AF-A0A0U0RR49-F1
#
_entry.id   AF-A0A0U0RR49-F1
#
_cell.length_a   1.000
_cell.length_b   1.000
_cell.length_c   1.000
_cell.angle_alpha   90.00
_cell.angle_beta   90.00
_cell.angle_gamma   90.00
#
_symmetry.space_group_name_H-M   'P 1'
#
loop_
_entity.id
_entity.type
_entity.pdbx_description
1 polymer ?
#
loop_
_entity_poly.entity_id
_entity_poly.type
_entity_poly.pdbx_seq_one_letter_code
_entity_poly.pdbx_strand_id
1 'polypeptide(L)'
;MRPYDPPWCRPLLGVRRSVTHAACRELGLTAWQDPHNTDRRFTRTRLRTEVLPLLEDVLGGGVAEALARTATALREDTDLIDTIAAQALPGAAVAGSRGQELSTSALTALPDAVRRRVIRGWLLAGGATGLTDRQIRGVDRLVTAWRGQGGVAVGSTLRGQRLVAGRRDGVLVLRREPV
;
A
#
# COMPACT_ATOMS: atom_id res chain seq x y z
N MET A 1 -1.39 3.82 9.29
CA MET A 1 -0.01 4.17 9.69
C MET A 1 0.43 3.21 10.76
N ARG A 2 1.72 2.82 10.78
CA ARG A 2 2.28 2.00 11.85
C ARG A 2 2.93 2.90 12.93
N PRO A 3 2.94 2.49 14.21
CA PRO A 3 3.69 3.18 15.26
C PRO A 3 5.17 3.31 14.90
N TYR A 4 5.72 2.30 14.23
CA TYR A 4 7.06 2.30 13.69
C TYR A 4 7.05 1.89 12.22
N ASP A 5 7.64 2.73 11.38
CA ASP A 5 7.84 2.52 9.95
C ASP A 5 9.17 3.20 9.60
N PRO A 6 10.30 2.48 9.63
CA PRO A 6 11.63 3.09 9.58
C PRO A 6 11.79 4.06 8.38
N PRO A 7 12.38 5.27 8.59
CA PRO A 7 12.98 5.78 9.83
C PRO A 7 11.98 6.49 10.77
N TRP A 8 10.68 6.44 10.52
CA TRP A 8 9.68 7.23 11.24
C TRP A 8 9.06 6.49 12.44
N CYS A 9 9.20 7.08 13.63
CA CYS A 9 8.50 6.66 14.85
C CYS A 9 7.31 7.60 15.15
N ARG A 10 6.19 7.02 15.61
CA ARG A 10 4.95 7.73 15.94
C ARG A 10 4.44 7.30 17.33
N PRO A 11 5.16 7.64 18.42
CA PRO A 11 4.84 7.17 19.77
C PRO A 11 3.45 7.60 20.26
N LEU A 12 2.95 8.75 19.78
CA LEU A 12 1.64 9.30 20.16
C LEU A 12 0.51 8.87 19.20
N LEU A 13 0.72 7.88 18.31
CA LEU A 13 -0.27 7.50 17.31
C LEU A 13 -1.61 7.03 17.92
N GLY A 14 -1.56 6.38 19.09
CA GLY A 14 -2.75 5.95 19.83
C GLY A 14 -3.33 7.01 20.77
N VAL A 15 -2.70 8.18 20.90
CA VAL A 15 -3.09 9.23 21.85
C VAL A 15 -3.98 10.24 21.14
N ARG A 16 -5.18 10.49 21.70
CA ARG A 16 -6.09 11.49 21.16
C ARG A 16 -5.50 12.90 21.31
N ARG A 17 -5.81 13.78 20.37
CA ARG A 17 -5.40 15.20 20.41
C ARG A 17 -5.86 15.90 21.69
N SER A 18 -7.06 15.62 22.18
CA SER A 18 -7.57 16.20 23.43
C SER A 18 -6.68 15.87 24.62
N VAL A 19 -6.15 14.63 24.68
CA VAL A 19 -5.25 14.16 25.73
C VAL A 19 -3.91 14.89 25.66
N THR A 20 -3.32 15.04 24.46
CA THR A 20 -2.05 15.79 24.32
C THR A 20 -2.22 17.26 24.71
N HIS A 21 -3.36 17.88 24.39
CA HIS A 21 -3.66 19.27 24.78
C HIS A 21 -3.85 19.40 26.30
N ALA A 22 -4.57 18.46 26.93
CA ALA A 22 -4.75 18.43 28.37
C ALA A 22 -3.41 18.29 29.10
N ALA A 23 -2.54 17.38 28.67
CA ALA A 23 -1.21 17.19 29.22
C ALA A 23 -0.34 18.46 29.11
N CYS A 24 -0.37 19.15 27.96
CA CYS A 24 0.33 20.43 27.83
C CYS A 24 -0.15 21.47 28.83
N ARG A 25 -1.47 21.59 29.04
CA ARG A 25 -2.02 22.53 30.04
C ARG A 25 -1.61 22.16 31.46
N GLU A 26 -1.70 20.89 31.81
CA GLU A 26 -1.33 20.38 33.14
C GLU A 26 0.15 20.64 33.45
N LEU A 27 1.02 20.48 32.46
CA LEU A 27 2.45 20.72 32.57
C LEU A 27 2.86 22.20 32.37
N GLY A 28 1.90 23.10 32.15
CA GLY A 28 2.17 24.52 31.88
C GLY A 28 2.93 24.78 30.56
N LEU A 29 2.87 23.87 29.60
CA LEU A 29 3.57 23.96 28.33
C LEU A 29 2.76 24.75 27.30
N THR A 30 3.38 25.76 26.69
CA THR A 30 2.80 26.49 25.55
C THR A 30 3.29 25.90 24.23
N ALA A 31 2.45 25.08 23.60
CA ALA A 31 2.76 24.50 22.29
C ALA A 31 2.68 25.55 21.17
N TRP A 32 3.67 25.55 20.27
CA TRP A 32 3.61 26.35 19.04
C TRP A 32 2.45 25.91 18.14
N GLN A 33 1.72 26.90 17.60
CA GLN A 33 0.61 26.68 16.69
C GLN A 33 1.08 26.84 15.24
N ASP A 34 1.45 25.74 14.60
CA ASP A 34 1.85 25.75 13.19
C ASP A 34 0.71 26.30 12.30
N PRO A 35 0.96 27.36 11.47
CA PRO A 35 -0.01 27.91 10.52
C PRO A 35 -0.64 26.86 9.58
N HIS A 36 0.08 25.78 9.25
CA HIS A 36 -0.42 24.71 8.39
C HIS A 36 -1.59 23.94 9.03
N ASN A 37 -1.75 24.01 10.35
CA ASN A 37 -2.85 23.33 11.05
C ASN A 37 -4.23 23.92 10.72
N THR A 38 -4.30 25.17 10.26
CA THR A 38 -5.55 25.88 9.96
C THR A 38 -5.70 26.25 8.48
N ASP A 39 -4.65 26.05 7.67
CA ASP A 39 -4.69 26.34 6.24
C ASP A 39 -5.56 25.33 5.47
N ARG A 40 -6.67 25.83 4.91
CA ARG A 40 -7.67 25.05 4.16
C ARG A 40 -7.17 24.57 2.79
N ARG A 41 -6.02 25.06 2.30
CA ARG A 41 -5.41 24.53 1.07
C ARG A 41 -5.01 23.07 1.23
N PHE A 42 -4.75 22.61 2.45
CA PHE A 42 -4.43 21.21 2.72
C PHE A 42 -5.69 20.36 2.93
N THR A 43 -5.84 19.30 2.13
CA THR A 43 -6.95 18.33 2.25
C THR A 43 -7.07 17.77 3.66
N ARG A 44 -5.95 17.53 4.36
CA ARG A 44 -5.92 17.11 5.77
C ARG A 44 -6.68 18.07 6.69
N THR A 45 -6.48 19.37 6.51
CA THR A 45 -7.10 20.40 7.34
C THR A 45 -8.60 20.39 7.11
N ARG A 46 -9.04 20.42 5.84
CA ARG A 46 -10.46 20.34 5.46
C ARG A 46 -11.14 19.07 5.96
N LEU A 47 -10.49 17.90 5.82
CA LEU A 47 -11.03 16.65 6.36
C LEU A 47 -11.29 16.75 7.86
N ARG A 48 -10.37 17.36 8.61
CA ARG A 48 -10.45 17.50 10.06
C ARG A 48 -11.47 18.55 10.51
N THR A 49 -11.58 19.68 9.81
CA THR A 49 -12.38 20.83 10.26
C THR A 49 -13.76 20.90 9.61
N GLU A 50 -13.98 20.22 8.48
CA GLU A 50 -15.24 20.27 7.73
C GLU A 50 -15.89 18.88 7.66
N VAL A 51 -15.17 17.89 7.13
CA VAL A 51 -15.78 16.60 6.76
C VAL A 51 -16.05 15.72 7.97
N LEU A 52 -15.06 15.50 8.85
CA LEU A 52 -15.25 14.67 10.04
C LEU A 52 -16.33 15.25 10.97
N PRO A 53 -16.32 16.55 11.33
CA PRO A 53 -17.39 17.12 12.14
C PRO A 53 -18.79 16.94 11.53
N LEU A 54 -18.93 17.13 10.22
CA LEU A 54 -20.21 16.90 9.53
C LEU A 54 -20.65 15.44 9.60
N LEU A 55 -19.73 14.48 9.45
CA LEU A 55 -20.05 13.06 9.58
C LEU A 55 -20.47 12.70 11.01
N GLU A 56 -19.79 13.25 12.03
CA GLU A 56 -20.15 13.04 13.43
C GLU A 56 -21.56 13.60 13.73
N ASP A 57 -21.87 14.79 13.21
CA ASP A 57 -23.19 15.44 13.36
C ASP A 57 -24.32 14.63 12.71
N VAL A 58 -24.14 14.23 11.44
CA VAL A 58 -25.17 13.50 10.68
C VAL A 58 -25.39 12.08 11.20
N LEU A 59 -24.34 11.39 11.65
CA LEU A 59 -24.40 9.98 12.05
C LEU A 59 -24.59 9.77 13.56
N GLY A 60 -24.61 10.83 14.37
CA GLY A 60 -24.80 10.75 15.81
C GLY A 60 -23.55 10.34 16.59
N GLY A 61 -22.35 10.58 16.03
CA GLY A 61 -21.07 10.36 16.68
C GLY A 61 -20.37 9.02 16.38
N GLY A 62 -19.09 8.92 16.76
CA GLY A 62 -18.28 7.70 16.73
C GLY A 62 -17.63 7.38 15.38
N VAL A 63 -17.67 8.27 14.40
CA VAL A 63 -17.17 8.02 13.05
C VAL A 63 -15.66 7.84 13.05
N ALA A 64 -14.94 8.74 13.73
CA ALA A 64 -13.49 8.65 13.84
C ALA A 64 -13.05 7.33 14.50
N GLU A 65 -13.73 6.89 15.57
CA GLU A 65 -13.45 5.62 16.24
C GLU A 65 -13.78 4.41 15.36
N ALA A 66 -14.89 4.44 14.64
CA ALA A 66 -15.25 3.37 13.72
C ALA A 66 -14.21 3.21 12.60
N LEU A 67 -13.81 4.32 11.96
CA LEU A 67 -12.76 4.33 10.95
C LEU A 67 -11.42 3.82 11.51
N ALA A 68 -11.07 4.20 12.74
CA ALA A 68 -9.86 3.71 13.41
C ALA A 68 -9.92 2.20 13.63
N ARG A 69 -11.04 1.65 14.11
CA ARG A 69 -11.23 0.19 14.29
C ARG A 69 -11.13 -0.55 12.96
N THR A 70 -11.79 -0.07 11.91
CA THR A 70 -11.70 -0.65 10.56
C THR A 70 -10.27 -0.61 10.04
N ALA A 71 -9.55 0.50 10.23
CA ALA A 71 -8.15 0.63 9.81
C ALA A 71 -7.19 -0.28 10.60
N THR A 72 -7.54 -0.68 11.83
CA THR A 72 -6.78 -1.68 12.61
C THR A 72 -7.07 -3.08 12.09
N ALA A 73 -8.34 -3.48 11.96
CA ALA A 73 -8.70 -4.80 11.45
C ALA A 73 -8.12 -5.06 10.03
N LEU A 74 -8.28 -4.10 9.12
CA LEU A 74 -7.69 -4.20 7.78
C LEU A 74 -6.16 -4.30 7.78
N ARG A 75 -5.49 -3.75 8.80
CA ARG A 75 -4.04 -3.85 8.93
C ARG A 75 -3.65 -5.27 9.32
N GLU A 76 -4.32 -5.86 10.29
CA GLU A 76 -4.09 -7.23 10.74
C GLU A 76 -4.31 -8.22 9.58
N ASP A 77 -5.41 -8.06 8.85
CA ASP A 77 -5.69 -8.87 7.66
C ASP A 77 -4.61 -8.70 6.57
N THR A 78 -4.19 -7.45 6.31
CA THR A 78 -3.14 -7.18 5.32
C THR A 78 -1.82 -7.79 5.74
N ASP A 79 -1.46 -7.73 7.02
CA ASP A 79 -0.22 -8.28 7.55
C ASP A 79 -0.21 -9.81 7.44
N LEU A 80 -1.35 -10.47 7.71
CA LEU A 80 -1.51 -11.91 7.46
C LEU A 80 -1.33 -12.27 5.98
N ILE A 81 -2.00 -11.54 5.09
CA ILE A 81 -1.88 -11.78 3.63
C ILE A 81 -0.43 -11.57 3.17
N ASP A 82 0.27 -10.59 3.74
CA ASP A 82 1.70 -10.34 3.45
C ASP A 82 2.56 -11.52 3.85
N THR A 83 2.33 -12.07 5.05
CA THR A 83 3.04 -13.26 5.52
C THR A 83 2.80 -14.46 4.61
N ILE A 84 1.53 -14.74 4.26
CA ILE A 84 1.18 -15.86 3.37
C ILE A 84 1.81 -15.67 1.99
N ALA A 85 1.78 -14.44 1.45
CA ALA A 85 2.39 -14.14 0.16
C ALA A 85 3.92 -14.30 0.18
N ALA A 86 4.59 -13.87 1.24
CA ALA A 86 6.02 -14.07 1.41
C ALA A 86 6.40 -15.56 1.45
N GLN A 87 5.57 -16.39 2.11
CA GLN A 87 5.75 -17.85 2.15
C GLN A 87 5.45 -18.53 0.81
N ALA A 88 4.51 -18.00 0.02
CA ALA A 88 4.15 -18.53 -1.29
C ALA A 88 5.16 -18.15 -2.40
N LEU A 89 5.86 -17.02 -2.26
CA LEU A 89 6.75 -16.48 -3.28
C LEU A 89 7.83 -17.48 -3.76
N PRO A 90 8.54 -18.23 -2.89
CA PRO A 90 9.52 -19.23 -3.34
C PRO A 90 8.93 -20.33 -4.21
N GLY A 91 7.72 -20.79 -3.90
CA GLY A 91 7.01 -21.82 -4.70
C GLY A 91 6.46 -21.29 -6.02
N ALA A 92 6.24 -19.97 -6.12
CA ALA A 92 5.84 -19.32 -7.36
C ALA A 92 7.01 -18.96 -8.27
N ALA A 93 8.23 -18.85 -7.73
CA ALA A 93 9.42 -18.52 -8.49
C ALA A 93 9.91 -19.70 -9.36
N VAL A 94 10.34 -19.41 -10.59
CA VAL A 94 10.92 -20.43 -11.47
C VAL A 94 12.32 -20.81 -10.96
N ALA A 95 12.60 -22.11 -10.85
CA ALA A 95 13.91 -22.61 -10.41
C ALA A 95 15.03 -22.09 -11.32
N GLY A 96 16.14 -21.63 -10.73
CA GLY A 96 17.27 -21.07 -11.47
C GLY A 96 17.11 -19.61 -11.92
N SER A 97 15.91 -19.03 -11.88
CA SER A 97 15.67 -17.63 -12.30
C SER A 97 16.14 -16.57 -11.29
N ARG A 98 16.65 -16.99 -10.12
CA ARG A 98 16.99 -16.10 -8.98
C ARG A 98 15.83 -15.16 -8.58
N GLY A 99 14.58 -15.64 -8.72
CA GLY A 99 13.38 -14.88 -8.37
C GLY A 99 12.99 -13.81 -9.40
N GLN A 100 13.61 -13.80 -10.58
CA GLN A 100 13.29 -12.85 -11.65
C GLN A 100 12.04 -13.27 -12.44
N GLU A 101 11.68 -14.55 -12.40
CA GLU A 101 10.53 -15.10 -13.12
C GLU A 101 9.55 -15.78 -12.18
N LEU A 102 8.26 -15.58 -12.42
CA LEU A 102 7.18 -16.27 -11.70
C LEU A 102 6.40 -17.19 -12.62
N SER A 103 6.16 -18.43 -12.19
CA SER A 103 5.32 -19.39 -12.91
C SER A 103 3.86 -18.96 -12.88
N THR A 104 3.24 -18.80 -14.06
CA THR A 104 1.81 -18.44 -14.13
C THR A 104 0.90 -19.58 -13.63
N SER A 105 1.31 -20.83 -13.77
CA SER A 105 0.55 -21.98 -13.24
C SER A 105 0.59 -22.02 -11.71
N ALA A 106 1.77 -21.81 -11.11
CA ALA A 106 1.92 -21.73 -9.66
C ALA A 106 1.14 -20.54 -9.08
N LEU A 107 1.17 -19.38 -9.77
CA LEU A 107 0.39 -18.22 -9.38
C LEU A 107 -1.11 -18.51 -9.44
N THR A 108 -1.61 -19.16 -10.50
CA THR A 108 -3.05 -19.46 -10.66
C THR A 108 -3.60 -20.34 -9.54
N ALA A 109 -2.78 -21.18 -8.92
CA ALA A 109 -3.17 -22.00 -7.78
C ALA A 109 -3.34 -21.21 -6.47
N LEU A 110 -2.85 -19.97 -6.40
CA LEU A 110 -2.97 -19.11 -5.21
C LEU A 110 -4.31 -18.38 -5.18
N PRO A 111 -4.89 -18.17 -3.98
CA PRO A 111 -6.02 -17.26 -3.80
C PRO A 111 -5.72 -15.85 -4.33
N ASP A 112 -6.74 -15.18 -4.87
CA ASP A 112 -6.60 -13.89 -5.57
C ASP A 112 -5.87 -12.82 -4.77
N ALA A 113 -6.14 -12.71 -3.47
CA ALA A 113 -5.48 -11.73 -2.59
C ALA A 113 -3.98 -12.04 -2.45
N VAL A 114 -3.64 -13.31 -2.22
CA VAL A 114 -2.26 -13.79 -2.06
C VAL A 114 -1.50 -13.63 -3.38
N ARG A 115 -2.08 -14.06 -4.51
CA ARG A 115 -1.48 -13.96 -5.85
C ARG A 115 -1.10 -12.51 -6.18
N ARG A 116 -2.02 -11.56 -5.98
CA ARG A 116 -1.76 -10.13 -6.19
C ARG A 116 -0.65 -9.60 -5.27
N ARG A 117 -0.53 -10.13 -4.05
CA ARG A 117 0.51 -9.72 -3.11
C ARG A 117 1.88 -10.30 -3.44
N VAL A 118 1.93 -11.55 -3.93
CA VAL A 118 3.12 -12.17 -4.53
C VAL A 118 3.60 -11.37 -5.73
N ILE A 119 2.70 -11.03 -6.66
CA ILE A 119 3.00 -10.19 -7.83
C ILE A 119 3.56 -8.83 -7.38
N ARG A 120 2.93 -8.18 -6.39
CA ARG A 120 3.42 -6.90 -5.85
C ARG A 120 4.84 -7.03 -5.28
N GLY A 121 5.11 -8.07 -4.49
CA GLY A 121 6.44 -8.32 -3.91
C GLY A 121 7.50 -8.51 -4.99
N TRP A 122 7.19 -9.33 -6.00
CA TRP A 122 8.08 -9.55 -7.16
C TRP A 122 8.35 -8.27 -7.96
N LEU A 123 7.32 -7.46 -8.23
CA LEU A 123 7.48 -6.17 -8.92
C LEU A 123 8.42 -5.23 -8.15
N LEU A 124 8.25 -5.13 -6.82
CA LEU A 124 9.12 -4.30 -5.98
C LEU A 124 10.57 -4.82 -5.96
N ALA A 125 10.75 -6.14 -5.83
CA ALA A 125 12.08 -6.76 -5.89
C ALA A 125 12.76 -6.52 -7.25
N GLY A 126 11.98 -6.43 -8.33
CA GLY A 126 12.46 -6.07 -9.67
C GLY A 126 12.67 -4.57 -9.92
N GLY A 127 12.52 -3.71 -8.89
CA GLY A 127 12.80 -2.28 -8.96
C GLY A 127 11.60 -1.40 -9.33
N ALA A 128 10.37 -1.94 -9.29
CA ALA A 128 9.19 -1.11 -9.45
C ALA A 128 8.96 -0.20 -8.23
N THR A 129 8.41 0.98 -8.45
CA THR A 129 8.07 1.96 -7.41
C THR A 129 6.69 2.57 -7.69
N GLY A 130 6.04 3.10 -6.65
CA GLY A 130 4.75 3.78 -6.80
C GLY A 130 3.64 2.90 -7.40
N LEU A 131 3.68 1.58 -7.16
CA LEU A 131 2.75 0.61 -7.75
C LEU A 131 1.30 0.94 -7.40
N THR A 132 0.48 1.11 -8.43
CA THR A 132 -0.97 1.30 -8.31
C THR A 132 -1.71 -0.04 -8.32
N ASP A 133 -2.90 -0.08 -7.72
CA ASP A 133 -3.78 -1.27 -7.81
C ASP A 133 -4.12 -1.63 -9.26
N ARG A 134 -4.31 -0.62 -10.13
CA ARG A 134 -4.52 -0.81 -11.58
C ARG A 134 -3.37 -1.57 -12.24
N GLN A 135 -2.12 -1.24 -11.89
CA GLN A 135 -0.95 -1.94 -12.44
C GLN A 135 -0.87 -3.37 -11.93
N ILE A 136 -1.06 -3.59 -10.63
CA ILE A 136 -1.01 -4.94 -10.03
C ILE A 136 -2.10 -5.84 -10.65
N ARG A 137 -3.33 -5.35 -10.78
CA ARG A 137 -4.41 -6.08 -11.47
C ARG A 137 -4.17 -6.24 -12.97
N GLY A 138 -3.47 -5.30 -13.59
CA GLY A 138 -3.00 -5.45 -14.96
C GLY A 138 -2.10 -6.67 -15.12
N VAL A 139 -1.11 -6.81 -14.23
CA VAL A 139 -0.19 -7.95 -14.23
C VAL A 139 -0.91 -9.24 -13.85
N ASP A 140 -1.81 -9.21 -12.87
CA ASP A 140 -2.64 -10.36 -12.50
C ASP A 140 -3.46 -10.90 -13.69
N ARG A 141 -3.99 -10.02 -14.54
CA ARG A 141 -4.70 -10.43 -15.77
C ARG A 141 -3.79 -11.11 -16.79
N LEU A 142 -2.48 -10.88 -16.78
CA LEU A 142 -1.54 -11.65 -17.61
C LEU A 142 -1.48 -13.12 -17.17
N VAL A 143 -1.80 -13.40 -15.90
CA VAL A 143 -1.88 -14.75 -15.33
C VAL A 143 -3.25 -15.36 -15.63
N THR A 144 -4.33 -14.67 -15.22
CA THR A 144 -5.69 -15.25 -15.12
C THR A 144 -6.54 -15.10 -16.38
N ALA A 145 -6.24 -14.13 -17.24
CA ALA A 145 -7.06 -13.78 -18.40
C ALA A 145 -6.18 -13.51 -19.63
N TRP A 146 -5.25 -14.43 -19.91
CA TRP A 146 -4.34 -14.31 -21.05
C TRP A 146 -5.02 -14.58 -22.38
N ARG A 147 -4.85 -13.64 -23.31
CA ARG A 147 -5.37 -13.67 -24.68
C ARG A 147 -4.42 -13.00 -25.68
N GLY A 148 -3.13 -12.91 -25.35
CA GLY A 148 -2.12 -12.23 -26.17
C GLY A 148 -1.96 -10.72 -25.90
N GLN A 149 -2.42 -10.22 -24.74
CA GLN A 149 -2.25 -8.82 -24.38
C GLN A 149 -0.77 -8.43 -24.18
N GLY A 150 -0.44 -7.17 -24.46
CA GLY A 150 0.88 -6.62 -24.18
C GLY A 150 1.22 -6.54 -22.68
N GLY A 151 2.50 -6.28 -22.39
CA GLY A 151 2.97 -6.08 -21.02
C GLY A 151 2.41 -4.82 -20.34
N VAL A 152 2.52 -4.77 -19.02
CA VAL A 152 2.02 -3.69 -18.16
C VAL A 152 3.19 -2.82 -17.71
N ALA A 153 3.16 -1.55 -18.06
CA ALA A 153 4.14 -0.58 -17.59
C ALA A 153 3.94 -0.29 -16.10
N VAL A 154 5.01 -0.42 -15.33
CA VAL A 154 5.06 -0.14 -13.89
C VAL A 154 5.97 1.06 -13.62
N GLY A 155 5.69 1.80 -12.55
CA GLY A 155 6.57 2.89 -12.13
C GLY A 155 7.96 2.36 -11.79
N SER A 156 9.01 3.11 -12.13
CA SER A 156 10.39 2.78 -11.76
C SER A 156 11.23 4.05 -11.68
N THR A 157 12.41 3.97 -11.06
CA THR A 157 13.38 5.08 -10.98
C THR A 157 14.32 5.15 -12.19
N LEU A 158 14.16 4.26 -13.18
CA LEU A 158 14.99 4.21 -14.37
C LEU A 158 14.78 5.47 -15.22
N ARG A 159 15.87 6.09 -15.68
CA ARG A 159 15.83 7.25 -16.58
C ARG A 159 15.86 6.81 -18.03
N GLY A 160 15.00 7.39 -18.87
CA GLY A 160 14.90 7.08 -20.30
C GLY A 160 14.43 5.65 -20.61
N GLN A 161 13.93 4.92 -19.61
CA GLN A 161 13.46 3.55 -19.75
C GLN A 161 12.17 3.34 -18.96
N ARG A 162 11.28 2.50 -19.48
CA ARG A 162 10.12 1.98 -18.77
C ARG A 162 10.37 0.56 -18.31
N LEU A 163 9.97 0.25 -17.08
CA LEU A 163 9.92 -1.11 -16.57
C LEU A 163 8.56 -1.72 -16.93
N VAL A 164 8.56 -2.88 -17.57
CA VAL A 164 7.35 -3.53 -18.08
C VAL A 164 7.29 -4.97 -17.58
N ALA A 165 6.19 -5.33 -16.94
CA ALA A 165 5.87 -6.70 -16.58
C ALA A 165 5.12 -7.36 -17.74
N GLY A 166 5.68 -8.45 -18.28
CA GLY A 166 5.09 -9.22 -19.38
C GLY A 166 4.90 -10.68 -19.01
N ARG A 167 4.17 -11.40 -19.86
CA ARG A 167 4.13 -12.86 -19.84
C ARG A 167 4.88 -13.39 -21.06
N ARG A 168 5.75 -14.37 -20.85
CA ARG A 168 6.50 -15.10 -21.88
C ARG A 168 6.56 -16.56 -21.50
N ASP A 169 6.25 -17.48 -22.42
CA ASP A 169 6.43 -18.93 -22.23
C ASP A 169 5.84 -19.47 -20.90
N GLY A 170 4.69 -18.94 -20.47
CA GLY A 170 4.03 -19.37 -19.23
C GLY A 170 4.60 -18.80 -17.94
N VAL A 171 5.53 -17.84 -18.02
CA VAL A 171 6.12 -17.16 -16.86
C VAL A 171 5.90 -15.64 -16.95
N LEU A 172 5.83 -14.97 -15.79
CA LEU A 172 5.92 -13.52 -15.71
C LEU A 172 7.38 -13.10 -15.70
N VAL A 173 7.70 -12.07 -16.49
CA VAL A 173 9.05 -11.51 -16.65
C VAL A 173 9.02 -9.99 -16.54
N LEU A 174 10.10 -9.40 -16.05
CA LEU A 174 10.33 -7.96 -16.10
C LEU A 174 11.32 -7.62 -17.21
N ARG A 175 10.97 -6.64 -18.04
CA ARG A 175 11.83 -6.12 -19.09
C ARG A 175 11.92 -4.60 -19.02
N ARG A 176 13.05 -4.08 -19.50
CA ARG A 176 13.28 -2.65 -19.64
C ARG A 176 13.14 -2.29 -21.11
N GLU A 177 12.45 -1.21 -21.40
CA GLU A 177 12.29 -0.70 -22.76
C GLU A 177 12.65 0.78 -22.81
N PRO A 178 13.32 1.25 -23.87
CA PRO A 178 13.52 2.69 -24.05
C PRO A 178 12.18 3.42 -24.17
N VAL A 179 12.14 4.64 -23.67
CA VAL A 179 10.98 5.56 -23.78
C VAL A 179 11.12 6.41 -25.03
#